data_AF-A0A4V1VJH7-F1
#
_entry.id   AF-A0A4V1VJH7-F1
#
_cell.length_a   1.000
_cell.length_b   1.000
_cell.length_c   1.000
_cell.angle_alpha   90.00
_cell.angle_beta   90.00
_cell.angle_gamma   90.00
#
_symmetry.space_group_name_H-M   'P 1'
#
loop_
_entity.id
_entity.type
_entity.pdbx_description
1 polymer ?
#
loop_
_entity_poly.entity_id
_entity_poly.type
_entity_poly.pdbx_seq_one_letter_code
_entity_poly.pdbx_strand_id
1 'polypeptide(L)'
;MSQTETITTGAGRRTDLDLLRVVVCGVVILAHALLIYAEEPRYHVKSAVPWAVATFGYEAMRIATLAIFFVLAGWSSVGSLRRRTAGRFLRDRFWRVLLPLVAGVLLLGPVIKWIELGQGRDLRVNGFRLVAPPDFGFLEFLPRYLGRLQLLTWSHLWFLAYLLVISVVLLPLQQRLARRLPSARVPGRAMAFLPAAVLGLY
;
A
#
# COMPACT_ATOMS: atom_id res chain seq x y z
N MET A 1 17.24 -16.74 46.55
CA MET A 1 17.43 -15.40 45.97
C MET A 1 17.18 -15.51 44.47
N SER A 2 15.95 -15.24 44.01
CA SER A 2 15.60 -15.29 42.59
C SER A 2 15.88 -13.92 41.99
N GLN A 3 16.78 -13.85 41.00
CA GLN A 3 17.11 -12.62 40.31
C GLN A 3 15.97 -12.27 39.34
N THR A 4 15.26 -11.18 39.63
CA THR A 4 14.33 -10.55 38.70
C THR A 4 15.13 -9.92 37.58
N GLU A 5 15.16 -10.56 36.41
CA GLU A 5 15.67 -9.95 35.18
C GLU A 5 14.73 -8.78 34.79
N THR A 6 15.14 -7.57 35.17
CA THR A 6 14.60 -6.33 34.65
C THR A 6 15.00 -6.21 33.18
N ILE A 7 14.14 -6.67 32.28
CA ILE A 7 14.26 -6.38 30.84
C ILE A 7 14.15 -4.86 30.68
N THR A 8 15.31 -4.22 30.55
CA THR A 8 15.43 -2.81 30.19
C THR A 8 14.97 -2.66 28.74
N THR A 9 13.71 -2.32 28.54
CA THR A 9 13.22 -1.82 27.25
C THR A 9 13.81 -0.43 27.03
N GLY A 10 15.07 -0.38 26.59
CA GLY A 10 15.63 0.81 25.96
C GLY A 10 14.65 1.30 24.90
N ALA A 11 14.55 2.62 24.70
CA ALA A 11 13.65 3.25 23.73
C ALA A 11 13.96 2.78 22.30
N GLY A 12 13.53 1.55 22.00
CA GLY A 12 13.98 0.73 20.90
C GLY A 12 12.94 0.67 19.79
N ARG A 13 13.37 0.14 18.65
CA ARG A 13 12.52 -0.07 17.47
C ARG A 13 11.20 -0.72 17.89
N ARG A 14 10.08 -0.10 17.50
CA ARG A 14 8.72 -0.57 17.81
C ARG A 14 8.34 -1.78 16.96
N THR A 15 8.77 -2.96 17.41
CA THR A 15 8.49 -4.24 16.75
C THR A 15 6.99 -4.52 16.61
N ASP A 16 6.15 -3.97 17.50
CA ASP A 16 4.69 -4.02 17.41
C ASP A 16 4.16 -3.38 16.11
N LEU A 17 4.66 -2.20 15.76
CA LEU A 17 4.26 -1.53 14.52
C LEU A 17 4.84 -2.20 13.28
N ASP A 18 6.04 -2.74 13.39
CA ASP A 18 6.66 -3.45 12.29
C ASP A 18 5.90 -4.75 12.00
N LEU A 19 5.51 -5.50 13.03
CA LEU A 19 4.65 -6.68 12.90
C LEU A 19 3.29 -6.32 12.31
N LEU A 20 2.65 -5.25 12.80
CA LEU A 20 1.37 -4.80 12.24
C LEU A 20 1.49 -4.47 10.75
N ARG A 21 2.57 -3.81 10.31
CA ARG A 21 2.82 -3.56 8.89
C ARG A 21 2.95 -4.86 8.11
N VAL A 22 3.70 -5.84 8.61
CA VAL A 22 3.87 -7.15 7.95
C VAL A 22 2.53 -7.87 7.80
N VAL A 23 1.73 -7.91 8.87
CA VAL A 23 0.39 -8.52 8.85
C VAL A 23 -0.51 -7.83 7.84
N VAL A 24 -0.57 -6.49 7.88
CA VAL A 24 -1.42 -5.71 6.97
C VAL A 24 -0.96 -5.86 5.51
N CYS A 25 0.36 -5.92 5.25
CA CYS A 25 0.88 -6.27 3.92
C CYS A 25 0.43 -7.67 3.48
N GLY A 26 0.44 -8.67 4.38
CA GLY A 26 -0.08 -10.01 4.10
C GLY A 26 -1.57 -10.00 3.76
N VAL A 27 -2.37 -9.22 4.49
CA VAL A 27 -3.80 -9.04 4.21
C VAL A 27 -4.02 -8.40 2.83
N VAL A 28 -3.19 -7.46 2.39
CA VAL A 28 -3.27 -6.91 1.01
C VAL A 28 -3.03 -7.97 -0.05
N ILE A 29 -2.05 -8.86 0.17
CA ILE A 29 -1.78 -9.96 -0.76
C ILE A 29 -3.01 -10.86 -0.87
N LEU A 30 -3.61 -11.22 0.27
CA LEU A 30 -4.85 -12.00 0.30
C LEU A 30 -6.01 -11.26 -0.37
N ALA A 31 -6.18 -9.97 -0.11
CA ALA A 31 -7.21 -9.16 -0.73
C ALA A 31 -7.07 -9.14 -2.26
N HIS A 32 -5.84 -9.03 -2.78
CA HIS A 32 -5.57 -9.10 -4.22
C HIS A 32 -5.83 -10.47 -4.84
N ALA A 33 -5.65 -11.55 -4.07
CA ALA A 33 -6.04 -12.90 -4.50
C ALA A 33 -7.58 -13.04 -4.56
N LEU A 34 -8.30 -12.54 -3.54
CA LEU A 34 -9.77 -12.52 -3.53
C LEU A 34 -10.32 -11.65 -4.65
N LEU A 35 -9.66 -10.54 -4.99
CA LEU A 35 -10.07 -9.63 -6.07
C LEU A 35 -10.14 -10.31 -7.44
N ILE A 36 -9.42 -11.41 -7.67
CA ILE A 36 -9.55 -12.24 -8.89
C ILE A 36 -10.96 -12.81 -9.02
N TYR A 37 -11.57 -13.19 -7.90
CA TYR A 37 -12.89 -13.82 -7.81
C TYR A 37 -14.01 -12.88 -7.38
N ALA A 38 -13.70 -11.66 -6.94
CA ALA A 38 -14.69 -10.66 -6.55
C ALA A 38 -15.56 -10.20 -7.75
N GLU A 39 -16.62 -9.44 -7.51
CA GLU A 39 -17.45 -8.88 -8.60
C GLU A 39 -16.83 -7.64 -9.26
N GLU A 40 -15.89 -6.95 -8.59
CA GLU A 40 -15.24 -5.76 -9.11
C GLU A 40 -14.55 -6.05 -10.47
N PRO A 41 -14.98 -5.39 -11.56
CA PRO A 41 -14.43 -5.64 -12.89
C PRO A 41 -13.03 -5.03 -13.07
N ARG A 42 -12.63 -4.00 -12.32
CA ARG A 42 -11.34 -3.32 -12.57
C ARG A 42 -10.17 -4.04 -11.92
N TYR A 43 -9.78 -5.16 -12.51
CA TYR A 43 -8.55 -5.86 -12.14
C TYR A 43 -7.88 -6.54 -13.32
N HIS A 44 -6.58 -6.79 -13.17
CA HIS A 44 -5.71 -7.34 -14.22
C HIS A 44 -6.10 -8.75 -14.62
N VAL A 45 -6.51 -9.55 -13.63
CA VAL A 45 -6.85 -10.95 -13.81
C VAL A 45 -8.19 -11.24 -13.15
N LYS A 46 -9.11 -11.90 -13.86
CA LYS A 46 -10.42 -12.27 -13.34
C LYS A 46 -10.75 -13.73 -13.62
N SER A 47 -11.45 -14.35 -12.67
CA SER A 47 -12.17 -15.61 -12.88
C SER A 47 -13.38 -15.37 -13.79
N ALA A 48 -13.75 -16.39 -14.58
CA ALA A 48 -14.98 -16.37 -15.36
C ALA A 48 -16.24 -16.43 -14.47
N VAL A 49 -16.12 -17.06 -13.29
CA VAL A 49 -17.19 -17.18 -12.32
C VAL A 49 -16.82 -16.39 -11.06
N PRO A 50 -17.55 -15.31 -10.72
CA PRO A 50 -17.34 -14.57 -9.48
C PRO A 50 -17.86 -15.36 -8.28
N TRP A 51 -17.29 -15.07 -7.10
CA TRP A 51 -17.65 -15.71 -5.84
C TRP A 51 -17.98 -14.66 -4.79
N ALA A 52 -19.22 -14.66 -4.31
CA ALA A 52 -19.73 -13.62 -3.39
C ALA A 52 -18.90 -13.50 -2.09
N VAL A 53 -18.40 -14.62 -1.55
CA VAL A 53 -17.54 -14.60 -0.35
C VAL A 53 -16.21 -13.90 -0.64
N ALA A 54 -15.64 -14.07 -1.84
CA ALA A 54 -14.45 -13.34 -2.24
C ALA A 54 -14.73 -11.83 -2.39
N THR A 55 -15.89 -11.45 -2.93
CA THR A 55 -16.31 -10.03 -2.98
C THR A 55 -16.38 -9.43 -1.59
N PHE A 56 -17.11 -10.08 -0.67
CA PHE A 56 -17.24 -9.62 0.71
C PHE A 56 -15.88 -9.54 1.42
N GLY A 57 -15.08 -10.61 1.33
CA GLY A 57 -13.75 -10.67 1.94
C GLY A 57 -12.82 -9.59 1.40
N TYR A 58 -12.81 -9.35 0.08
CA TYR A 58 -12.04 -8.27 -0.53
C TYR A 58 -12.47 -6.90 -0.01
N GLU A 59 -13.77 -6.59 0.02
CA GLU A 59 -14.25 -5.28 0.45
C GLU A 59 -13.97 -5.01 1.94
N ALA A 60 -14.21 -6.01 2.80
CA ALA A 60 -13.88 -5.91 4.23
C ALA A 60 -12.38 -5.65 4.44
N MET A 61 -11.52 -6.43 3.78
CA MET A 61 -10.07 -6.25 3.86
C MET A 61 -9.62 -4.91 3.28
N ARG A 62 -10.22 -4.46 2.18
CA ARG A 62 -9.89 -3.17 1.53
C ARG A 62 -10.14 -2.02 2.50
N ILE A 63 -11.33 -1.93 3.08
CA ILE A 63 -11.71 -0.86 3.99
C ILE A 63 -10.79 -0.84 5.22
N ALA A 64 -10.58 -2.01 5.84
CA ALA A 64 -9.75 -2.12 7.03
C ALA A 64 -8.28 -1.77 6.77
N THR A 65 -7.72 -2.33 5.71
CA THR A 65 -6.30 -2.20 5.41
C THR A 65 -5.92 -0.76 5.05
N LEU A 66 -6.74 -0.08 4.23
CA LEU A 66 -6.48 1.30 3.85
C LEU A 66 -6.43 2.21 5.09
N ALA A 67 -7.42 2.09 5.99
CA ALA A 67 -7.47 2.89 7.20
C ALA A 67 -6.24 2.68 8.08
N ILE A 68 -5.86 1.43 8.33
CA ILE A 68 -4.69 1.09 9.15
C ILE A 68 -3.41 1.63 8.54
N PHE A 69 -3.21 1.47 7.23
CA PHE A 69 -2.03 1.98 6.55
C PHE A 69 -1.90 3.50 6.63
N PHE A 70 -2.99 4.25 6.45
CA PHE A 70 -2.96 5.71 6.56
C PHE A 70 -2.66 6.17 7.98
N VAL A 71 -3.21 5.50 9.00
CA VAL A 71 -2.89 5.79 10.41
C VAL A 71 -1.41 5.53 10.70
N LEU A 72 -0.87 4.39 10.26
CA LEU A 72 0.55 4.04 10.43
C LEU A 72 1.48 5.02 9.68
N ALA A 73 1.10 5.43 8.48
CA ALA A 73 1.82 6.42 7.70
C ALA A 73 1.80 7.79 8.37
N GLY A 74 0.65 8.25 8.87
CA GLY A 74 0.52 9.52 9.59
C GLY A 74 1.34 9.55 10.88
N TRP A 75 1.22 8.50 11.71
CA TRP A 75 1.97 8.35 12.96
C TRP A 75 3.49 8.39 12.74
N SER A 76 3.98 7.63 11.76
CA SER A 76 5.41 7.61 11.43
C SER A 76 5.90 8.96 10.86
N SER A 77 5.05 9.67 10.12
CA SER A 77 5.38 11.00 9.55
C SER A 77 5.56 12.05 10.64
N VAL A 78 4.59 12.16 11.55
CA VAL A 78 4.66 13.09 12.70
C VAL A 78 5.87 12.76 13.58
N GLY A 79 6.10 11.47 13.88
CA GLY A 79 7.26 11.04 14.65
C GLY A 79 8.60 11.37 13.98
N SER A 80 8.68 11.30 12.65
CA SER A 80 9.87 11.68 11.89
C SER A 80 10.10 13.20 11.88
N LEU A 81 9.03 14.00 11.69
CA LEU A 81 9.09 15.46 11.65
C LEU A 81 9.43 16.09 13.01
N ARG A 82 9.21 15.38 14.12
CA ARG A 82 9.69 15.80 15.44
C ARG A 82 11.21 15.73 15.61
N ARG A 83 11.88 14.88 14.83
CA ARG A 83 13.33 14.63 14.94
C ARG A 83 14.14 15.20 13.77
N ARG A 84 13.49 15.68 12.72
CA ARG A 84 14.12 16.07 11.45
C ARG A 84 13.43 17.29 10.86
N THR A 85 14.17 18.06 10.06
CA THR A 85 13.60 19.15 9.26
C THR A 85 12.67 18.61 8.17
N ALA A 86 11.70 19.42 7.75
CA ALA A 86 10.76 19.01 6.70
C ALA A 86 11.43 18.70 5.36
N GLY A 87 12.46 19.47 4.96
CA GLY A 87 13.22 19.20 3.75
C GLY A 87 13.89 17.83 3.78
N ARG A 88 14.52 17.46 4.90
CA ARG A 88 15.13 16.13 5.07
C ARG A 88 14.08 15.02 5.09
N PHE A 89 12.93 15.25 5.74
CA PHE A 89 11.81 14.31 5.73
C PHE A 89 11.28 14.04 4.32
N LEU A 90 11.05 15.09 3.53
CA LEU A 90 10.58 14.96 2.14
C LEU A 90 11.60 14.24 1.28
N ARG A 91 12.88 14.60 1.37
CA ARG A 91 13.95 13.94 0.59
C ARG A 91 14.06 12.46 0.91
N ASP A 92 14.10 12.11 2.20
CA ASP A 92 14.17 10.72 2.63
C ASP A 92 12.95 9.93 2.14
N ARG A 93 11.76 10.53 2.20
CA ARG A 93 10.52 9.88 1.75
C ARG A 93 10.47 9.73 0.24
N PHE A 94 10.89 10.76 -0.50
CA PHE A 94 10.94 10.75 -1.95
C PHE A 94 11.81 9.58 -2.44
N TRP A 95 13.04 9.45 -1.95
CA TRP A 95 13.91 8.34 -2.38
C TRP A 95 13.43 6.97 -1.90
N ARG A 96 12.84 6.87 -0.70
CA ARG A 96 12.30 5.61 -0.19
C ARG A 96 11.02 5.14 -0.87
N VAL A 97 10.28 6.04 -1.53
CA VAL A 97 8.99 5.72 -2.16
C VAL A 97 9.09 5.74 -3.67
N LEU A 98 9.70 6.77 -4.25
CA LEU A 98 9.83 6.91 -5.70
C LEU A 98 10.72 5.82 -6.30
N LEU A 99 11.84 5.48 -5.64
CA LEU A 99 12.74 4.46 -6.17
C LEU A 99 12.07 3.09 -6.24
N PRO A 100 11.41 2.56 -5.17
CA PRO A 100 10.63 1.33 -5.28
C PRO A 100 9.45 1.42 -6.25
N LEU A 101 8.79 2.58 -6.34
CA LEU A 101 7.67 2.79 -7.27
C LEU A 101 8.15 2.65 -8.72
N VAL A 102 9.20 3.38 -9.12
CA VAL A 102 9.77 3.32 -10.47
C VAL A 102 10.29 1.92 -10.76
N ALA A 103 11.05 1.32 -9.84
CA ALA A 103 11.55 -0.04 -10.00
C ALA A 103 10.40 -1.05 -10.20
N GLY A 104 9.34 -0.96 -9.41
CA GLY A 104 8.19 -1.85 -9.56
C GLY A 104 7.41 -1.63 -10.85
N VAL A 105 7.23 -0.38 -11.30
CA VAL A 105 6.59 -0.05 -12.59
C VAL A 105 7.41 -0.59 -13.76
N LEU A 106 8.73 -0.60 -13.67
CA LEU A 106 9.62 -1.08 -14.74
C LEU A 106 9.80 -2.61 -14.73
N LEU A 107 9.86 -3.23 -13.56
CA LEU A 107 10.13 -4.66 -13.42
C LEU A 107 8.85 -5.52 -13.40
N LEU A 108 7.86 -5.12 -12.60
CA LEU A 108 6.62 -5.88 -12.41
C LEU A 108 5.50 -5.41 -13.34
N GLY A 109 5.46 -4.11 -13.61
CA GLY A 109 4.44 -3.48 -14.46
C GLY A 109 4.29 -4.11 -15.86
N PRO A 110 5.37 -4.40 -16.62
CA PRO A 110 5.23 -5.04 -17.93
C PRO A 110 4.61 -6.43 -17.84
N VAL A 111 5.00 -7.23 -16.84
CA VAL A 111 4.46 -8.58 -16.63
C VAL A 111 2.97 -8.52 -16.30
N ILE A 112 2.58 -7.64 -15.37
CA ILE A 112 1.18 -7.46 -14.99
C ILE A 112 0.35 -7.00 -16.19
N LYS A 113 0.85 -6.01 -16.93
CA LYS A 113 0.15 -5.45 -18.10
C LYS A 113 0.04 -6.46 -19.24
N TRP A 114 1.05 -7.30 -19.42
CA TRP A 114 1.04 -8.38 -20.41
C TRP A 114 -0.06 -9.41 -20.13
N ILE A 115 -0.15 -9.88 -18.89
CA ILE A 115 -1.19 -10.83 -18.46
C ILE A 115 -2.58 -10.19 -18.60
N GLU A 116 -2.71 -8.92 -18.22
CA GLU A 116 -3.96 -8.16 -18.34
C GLU A 116 -4.45 -8.10 -19.81
N LEU A 117 -3.57 -7.72 -20.73
CA LEU A 117 -3.88 -7.68 -22.16
C LEU A 117 -4.19 -9.07 -22.72
N GLY A 118 -3.48 -10.11 -22.23
CA GLY A 118 -3.75 -11.50 -22.58
C GLY A 118 -5.13 -11.98 -22.14
N GLN A 119 -5.69 -11.43 -21.07
CA GLN A 119 -7.08 -11.65 -20.67
C GLN A 119 -8.10 -10.75 -21.40
N GLY A 120 -7.65 -9.99 -22.41
CA GLY A 120 -8.49 -9.07 -23.17
C GLY A 120 -8.93 -7.85 -22.36
N ARG A 121 -8.12 -7.42 -21.39
CA ARG A 121 -8.40 -6.31 -20.49
C ARG A 121 -7.38 -5.21 -20.71
N ASP A 122 -7.78 -3.95 -20.61
CA ASP A 122 -6.90 -2.79 -20.67
C ASP A 122 -7.29 -1.78 -19.59
N LEU A 123 -6.66 -1.90 -18.42
CA LEU A 123 -6.74 -0.92 -17.34
C LEU A 123 -5.71 0.18 -17.60
N ARG A 124 -6.22 1.37 -17.88
CA ARG A 124 -5.43 2.57 -18.11
C ARG A 124 -5.80 3.61 -17.07
N VAL A 125 -4.96 4.63 -16.96
CA VAL A 125 -5.26 5.82 -16.14
C VAL A 125 -6.60 6.46 -16.54
N ASN A 126 -6.95 6.39 -17.82
CA ASN A 126 -8.17 6.99 -18.38
C ASN A 126 -9.40 6.05 -18.35
N GLY A 127 -9.29 4.87 -17.72
CA GLY A 127 -10.41 3.95 -17.55
C GLY A 127 -10.10 2.50 -17.91
N PHE A 128 -11.14 1.68 -17.84
CA PHE A 128 -11.11 0.25 -18.14
C PHE A 128 -11.76 -0.04 -19.49
N ARG A 129 -11.12 -0.88 -20.31
CA ARG A 129 -11.64 -1.31 -21.62
C ARG A 129 -11.41 -2.80 -21.82
N LEU A 130 -12.28 -3.43 -22.60
CA LEU A 130 -12.04 -4.76 -23.14
C LEU A 130 -11.35 -4.62 -24.49
N VAL A 131 -10.33 -5.44 -24.73
CA VAL A 131 -9.48 -5.41 -25.92
C VAL A 131 -9.24 -6.82 -26.44
N ALA A 132 -8.90 -6.96 -27.71
CA ALA A 132 -8.44 -8.24 -28.23
C ALA A 132 -7.06 -8.58 -27.60
N PRO A 133 -6.80 -9.85 -27.25
CA PRO A 133 -5.48 -10.29 -26.84
C PRO A 133 -4.43 -9.95 -27.92
N PRO A 134 -3.22 -9.57 -27.51
CA PRO A 134 -2.14 -9.26 -28.45
C PRO A 134 -1.74 -10.50 -29.26
N ASP A 135 -1.43 -10.29 -30.54
CA ASP A 135 -0.99 -11.29 -31.52
C ASP A 135 0.54 -11.44 -31.60
N PHE A 136 1.28 -10.69 -30.79
CA PHE A 136 2.74 -10.66 -30.71
C PHE A 136 3.27 -11.29 -29.43
N GLY A 137 4.59 -11.48 -29.31
CA GLY A 137 5.22 -12.01 -28.09
C GLY A 137 5.50 -10.97 -27.00
N PHE A 138 5.79 -11.42 -25.78
CA PHE A 138 6.15 -10.54 -24.64
C PHE A 138 7.41 -9.69 -24.91
N LEU A 139 8.41 -10.23 -25.62
CA LEU A 139 9.63 -9.48 -25.94
C LEU A 139 9.36 -8.31 -26.89
N GLU A 140 8.39 -8.43 -27.79
CA GLU A 140 7.93 -7.33 -28.64
C GLU A 140 7.04 -6.33 -27.89
N PHE A 141 6.34 -6.80 -26.84
CA PHE A 141 5.54 -5.95 -25.97
C PHE A 141 6.40 -5.02 -25.11
N LEU A 142 7.51 -5.50 -24.57
CA LEU A 142 8.36 -4.76 -23.63
C LEU A 142 8.78 -3.36 -24.11
N PRO A 143 9.32 -3.16 -25.33
CA PRO A 143 9.64 -1.83 -25.83
C PRO A 143 8.39 -0.96 -26.01
N ARG A 144 7.23 -1.54 -26.34
CA ARG A 144 5.96 -0.81 -26.44
C ARG A 144 5.48 -0.33 -25.07
N TYR A 145 5.62 -1.16 -24.03
CA TYR A 145 5.31 -0.79 -22.65
C TYR A 145 6.15 0.41 -22.20
N LEU A 146 7.47 0.37 -22.41
CA LEU A 146 8.37 1.45 -22.00
C LEU A 146 8.18 2.74 -22.83
N GLY A 147 7.84 2.60 -24.11
CA GLY A 147 7.64 3.74 -25.02
C GLY A 147 6.26 4.41 -24.92
N ARG A 148 5.27 3.80 -24.26
CA ARG A 148 3.89 4.32 -24.21
C ARG A 148 3.43 4.52 -22.77
N LEU A 149 3.39 5.77 -22.33
CA LEU A 149 2.89 6.18 -20.99
C LEU A 149 1.52 5.62 -20.63
N GLN A 150 0.64 5.40 -21.61
CA GLN A 150 -0.69 4.84 -21.37
C GLN A 150 -0.69 3.34 -21.02
N LEU A 151 0.40 2.62 -21.32
CA LEU A 151 0.57 1.22 -20.96
C LEU A 151 1.22 1.06 -19.58
N LEU A 152 1.91 2.08 -19.10
CA LEU A 152 2.53 2.05 -17.78
C LEU A 152 1.45 1.84 -16.73
N THR A 153 1.66 0.82 -15.91
CA THR A 153 0.78 0.51 -14.80
C THR A 153 1.56 0.44 -13.50
N TRP A 154 1.03 1.10 -12.48
CA TRP A 154 1.48 0.94 -11.11
C TRP A 154 0.54 0.06 -10.30
N SER A 155 -0.51 -0.52 -10.89
CA SER A 155 -1.35 -1.60 -10.34
C SER A 155 -1.36 -1.71 -8.81
N HIS A 156 -0.54 -2.61 -8.25
CA HIS A 156 -0.41 -2.90 -6.82
C HIS A 156 0.40 -1.87 -6.00
N LEU A 157 1.17 -1.03 -6.67
CA LEU A 157 2.01 0.05 -6.13
C LEU A 157 1.27 1.38 -5.99
N TRP A 158 -0.02 1.45 -6.36
CA TRP A 158 -0.83 2.67 -6.27
C TRP A 158 -0.74 3.35 -4.89
N PHE A 159 -0.68 2.53 -3.84
CA PHE A 159 -0.58 3.01 -2.47
C PHE A 159 0.71 3.80 -2.22
N LEU A 160 1.85 3.39 -2.81
CA LEU A 160 3.12 4.12 -2.71
C LEU A 160 3.01 5.50 -3.37
N ALA A 161 2.43 5.56 -4.56
CA ALA A 161 2.20 6.83 -5.27
C ALA A 161 1.33 7.77 -4.43
N TYR A 162 0.23 7.27 -3.87
CA TYR A 162 -0.67 8.07 -3.03
C TYR A 162 0.00 8.50 -1.73
N LEU A 163 0.78 7.62 -1.09
CA LEU A 163 1.56 7.98 0.09
C LEU A 163 2.52 9.13 -0.19
N LEU A 164 3.16 9.17 -1.35
CA LEU A 164 4.05 10.27 -1.72
C LEU A 164 3.26 11.58 -1.82
N VAL A 165 2.18 11.58 -2.61
CA VAL A 165 1.34 12.77 -2.85
C VAL A 165 0.74 13.29 -1.54
N ILE A 166 0.09 12.42 -0.77
CA ILE A 166 -0.57 12.78 0.49
C ILE A 166 0.44 13.31 1.51
N SER A 167 1.67 12.80 1.51
CA SER A 167 2.69 13.28 2.45
C SER A 167 3.22 14.67 2.12
N VAL A 168 3.26 15.01 0.83
CA VAL A 168 3.59 16.38 0.40
C VAL A 168 2.43 17.31 0.73
N VAL A 169 1.20 16.94 0.36
CA VAL A 169 0.00 17.77 0.58
C VAL A 169 -0.28 18.01 2.07
N LEU A 170 -0.15 16.97 2.91
CA LEU A 170 -0.41 17.07 4.34
C LEU A 170 0.80 17.55 5.15
N LEU A 171 1.92 17.86 4.52
CA LEU A 171 3.12 18.33 5.21
C LEU A 171 2.87 19.50 6.18
N PRO A 172 2.19 20.61 5.80
CA PRO A 172 1.98 21.72 6.72
C PRO A 172 1.15 21.32 7.95
N LEU A 173 0.15 20.45 7.76
CA LEU A 173 -0.66 19.91 8.84
C LEU A 173 0.20 19.02 9.76
N GLN A 174 0.96 18.09 9.18
CA GLN A 174 1.84 17.19 9.92
C GLN A 174 2.91 17.95 10.72
N GLN A 175 3.45 19.05 10.18
CA GLN A 175 4.37 19.93 10.91
C GLN A 175 3.68 20.62 12.09
N ARG A 176 2.46 21.15 11.91
CA ARG A 176 1.69 21.74 13.01
C ARG A 176 1.44 20.73 14.12
N LEU A 177 1.02 19.51 13.76
CA LEU A 177 0.81 18.41 14.70
C LEU A 177 2.11 18.00 15.42
N ALA A 178 3.22 17.93 14.69
CA ALA A 178 4.53 17.61 15.27
C ALA A 178 5.00 18.62 16.31
N ARG A 179 4.66 19.92 16.13
CA ARG A 179 5.02 21.00 17.07
C ARG A 179 4.06 21.15 18.24
N ARG A 180 2.75 20.95 18.02
CA ARG A 180 1.70 21.31 18.99
C ARG A 180 1.23 20.16 19.88
N LEU A 181 1.27 18.92 19.39
CA LEU A 181 0.85 17.80 20.22
C LEU A 181 1.99 17.50 21.21
N PRO A 182 1.71 17.39 22.53
CA PRO A 182 2.60 16.67 23.44
C PRO A 182 2.95 15.31 22.83
N SER A 183 4.01 14.63 23.27
CA SER A 183 4.17 13.21 22.91
C SER A 183 2.85 12.50 23.20
N ALA A 184 2.06 12.19 22.17
CA ALA A 184 0.84 11.44 22.33
C ALA A 184 1.29 10.19 23.05
N ARG A 185 0.85 10.01 24.30
CA ARG A 185 1.20 8.83 25.09
C ARG A 185 0.92 7.65 24.18
N VAL A 186 1.97 6.88 23.93
CA VAL A 186 1.93 5.81 22.95
C VAL A 186 0.73 4.95 23.31
N PRO A 187 -0.31 4.87 22.46
CA PRO A 187 -1.45 4.02 22.78
C PRO A 187 -0.92 2.62 23.05
N GLY A 188 -1.34 2.01 24.17
CA GLY A 188 -0.87 0.70 24.58
C GLY A 188 -1.04 -0.33 23.46
N ARG A 189 -0.29 -1.44 23.50
CA ARG A 189 -0.24 -2.46 22.43
C ARG A 189 -1.64 -2.87 21.92
N ALA A 190 -2.65 -2.89 22.79
CA ALA A 190 -4.06 -3.16 22.46
C ALA A 190 -4.74 -2.10 21.57
N MET A 191 -4.43 -0.81 21.73
CA MET A 191 -5.03 0.27 20.93
C MET A 191 -4.53 0.29 19.47
N ALA A 192 -3.37 -0.31 19.19
CA ALA A 192 -2.88 -0.46 17.81
C ALA A 192 -3.70 -1.48 17.00
N PHE A 193 -4.35 -2.43 17.68
CA PHE A 193 -5.26 -3.42 17.07
C PHE A 193 -6.72 -3.00 17.11
N LEU A 194 -7.06 -1.90 17.81
CA LEU A 194 -8.43 -1.42 17.94
C LEU A 194 -9.11 -1.12 16.58
N PRO A 195 -8.41 -0.55 15.57
CA PRO A 195 -8.97 -0.43 14.23
C PRO A 195 -9.21 -1.78 13.56
N ALA A 196 -8.37 -2.79 13.84
CA ALA A 196 -8.55 -4.15 13.32
C ALA A 196 -9.70 -4.90 14.02
N ALA A 197 -9.92 -4.64 15.32
CA ALA A 197 -11.00 -5.24 16.10
C ALA A 197 -12.38 -4.63 15.78
N VAL A 198 -12.45 -3.30 15.60
CA VAL A 198 -13.70 -2.60 15.24
C VAL A 198 -14.19 -2.97 13.84
N LEU A 199 -13.29 -3.38 12.95
CA LEU A 199 -13.61 -3.78 11.57
C LEU A 199 -13.83 -5.29 11.40
N GLY A 200 -13.55 -6.12 12.41
CA GLY A 200 -13.92 -7.54 12.43
C GLY A 200 -15.32 -7.81 13.02
N LEU A 201 -16.05 -6.75 13.37
CA LEU A 201 -17.38 -6.78 14.00
C LEU A 201 -18.52 -6.36 13.04
N TYR A 202 -18.22 -6.20 11.76
CA TYR A 202 -19.18 -5.98 10.66
C TYR A 202 -19.02 -7.08 9.61
#